data_AF-A0A7C0WXG5-F1
#
_entry.id   AF-A0A7C0WXG5-F1
#
_cell.length_a   1.000
_cell.length_b   1.000
_cell.length_c   1.000
_cell.angle_alpha   90.00
_cell.angle_beta   90.00
_cell.angle_gamma   90.00
#
_symmetry.space_group_name_H-M   'P 1'
#
loop_
_entity.id
_entity.type
_entity.pdbx_description
1 polymer ?
#
loop_
_entity_poly.entity_id
_entity_poly.type
_entity_poly.pdbx_seq_one_letter_code
_entity_poly.pdbx_strand_id
1 'polypeptide(L)'
;MYDGRPYYFNTSAFKIWMYKIIRYGLIIGLSYLYYISWHWNRLWGILLTVLFAYCVGGVTSLILHYVIYAFSSPRVVPGDEGIFKNNKIPDDVLVVFFRPIFAKSNPEMETLLLSMEKDITNNKDVGGDQKYLVIDNTRDLNVREYTRKRIHQLQEKYGRDKVFYLHRNHKCDFFKKVGILHDAIMLIYEGWTRPKTYTSEKWAQATAGTRNPEEPIWDEILGDVKALGIQGEVDDILQGREVKVTRGENFKIAVVCDADNFWPQGEFIKIASKVLNPHNDSFVIYQPSIEIINPRENKFIYLTYLARRMYEFEPIARWRLFGFSPFYGKGVFNLPQYV
;
A
#
# COMPACT_ATOMS: atom_id res chain seq x y z
N MET A 1 -13.66 -4.61 -28.17
CA MET A 1 -14.86 -4.88 -27.35
C MET A 1 -14.37 -5.46 -26.05
N TYR A 2 -14.46 -4.66 -24.98
CA TYR A 2 -14.14 -5.07 -23.62
C TYR A 2 -15.33 -5.88 -23.09
N ASP A 3 -15.12 -7.18 -22.85
CA ASP A 3 -16.11 -8.02 -22.18
C ASP A 3 -16.14 -7.61 -20.69
N GLY A 4 -17.18 -6.86 -20.31
CA GLY A 4 -17.43 -6.32 -18.97
C GLY A 4 -17.74 -7.38 -17.93
N ARG A 5 -16.81 -8.31 -17.69
CA ARG A 5 -16.85 -9.17 -16.50
C ARG A 5 -16.02 -8.53 -15.40
N PRO A 6 -16.56 -8.36 -14.18
CA PRO A 6 -15.73 -8.08 -13.03
C PRO A 6 -14.76 -9.26 -12.88
N TYR A 7 -13.45 -8.99 -12.91
CA TYR A 7 -12.43 -9.98 -12.55
C TYR A 7 -12.54 -10.27 -11.06
N TYR A 8 -13.52 -11.08 -10.67
CA TYR A 8 -13.48 -11.79 -9.41
C TYR A 8 -12.27 -12.73 -9.48
N PHE A 9 -11.20 -12.37 -8.77
CA PHE A 9 -10.01 -13.19 -8.58
C PHE A 9 -10.40 -14.55 -8.03
N ASN A 10 -10.50 -15.55 -8.91
CA ASN A 10 -10.78 -16.92 -8.52
C ASN A 10 -9.45 -17.64 -8.25
N THR A 11 -8.69 -17.20 -7.25
CA THR A 11 -7.71 -18.10 -6.62
C THR A 11 -8.54 -19.13 -5.89
N SER A 12 -8.82 -20.27 -6.56
CA SER A 12 -9.76 -21.25 -6.02
C SER A 12 -9.39 -21.59 -4.59
N ALA A 13 -10.39 -21.65 -3.69
CA ALA A 13 -10.17 -22.01 -2.28
C ALA A 13 -9.31 -23.29 -2.15
N PHE A 14 -9.41 -24.18 -3.14
CA PHE A 14 -8.57 -25.35 -3.34
C PHE A 14 -7.05 -25.04 -3.44
N LYS A 15 -6.61 -24.04 -4.19
CA LYS A 15 -5.18 -23.66 -4.30
C LYS A 15 -4.62 -23.17 -2.96
N ILE A 16 -5.39 -22.36 -2.23
CA ILE A 16 -5.01 -21.85 -0.90
C ILE A 16 -4.97 -23.01 0.10
N TRP A 17 -5.95 -23.90 0.05
CA TRP A 17 -6.02 -25.09 0.89
C TRP A 17 -4.84 -26.04 0.63
N MET A 18 -4.51 -26.29 -0.64
CA MET A 18 -3.37 -27.11 -1.05
C MET A 18 -2.04 -26.50 -0.58
N TYR A 19 -1.85 -25.18 -0.74
CA TYR A 19 -0.67 -24.49 -0.20
C TYR A 19 -0.54 -24.68 1.32
N LYS A 20 -1.64 -24.50 2.06
CA LYS A 20 -1.66 -24.70 3.52
C LYS A 20 -1.30 -26.14 3.89
N ILE A 21 -1.86 -27.14 3.21
CA ILE A 21 -1.57 -28.54 3.47
C ILE A 21 -0.11 -28.86 3.22
N ILE A 22 0.43 -28.44 2.07
CA ILE A 22 1.84 -28.69 1.74
C ILE A 22 2.74 -28.01 2.77
N ARG A 23 2.46 -26.75 3.11
CA ARG A 23 3.23 -26.00 4.11
C ARG A 23 3.21 -26.66 5.48
N TYR A 24 2.02 -26.95 6.02
CA TYR A 24 1.91 -27.55 7.35
C TYR A 24 2.42 -28.99 7.36
N GLY A 25 2.23 -29.75 6.28
CA GLY A 25 2.79 -31.09 6.13
C GLY A 25 4.31 -31.09 6.18
N LEU A 26 4.96 -30.14 5.49
CA LEU A 26 6.42 -29.96 5.54
C LEU A 26 6.91 -29.56 6.93
N ILE A 27 6.23 -28.61 7.58
CA ILE A 27 6.60 -28.17 8.94
C ILE A 27 6.47 -29.33 9.92
N ILE A 28 5.31 -30.01 9.93
CA ILE A 28 5.05 -31.13 10.85
C ILE A 28 6.02 -32.28 10.57
N GLY A 29 6.26 -32.63 9.31
CA GLY A 29 7.18 -33.70 8.94
C GLY A 29 8.62 -33.40 9.37
N LEU A 30 9.13 -32.20 9.10
CA LEU A 30 10.48 -31.80 9.50
C LEU A 30 10.62 -31.68 11.02
N SER A 31 9.61 -31.15 11.72
CA SER A 31 9.59 -31.09 13.18
C SER A 31 9.53 -32.48 13.81
N TYR A 32 8.78 -33.40 13.22
CA TYR A 32 8.74 -34.80 13.69
C TYR A 32 10.09 -35.49 13.50
N LEU A 33 10.72 -35.34 12.32
CA LEU A 33 12.06 -35.87 12.05
C LEU A 33 13.10 -35.28 13.02
N TYR A 34 13.03 -33.98 13.30
CA TYR A 34 13.88 -33.33 14.30
C TYR A 34 13.67 -33.89 15.70
N TYR A 35 12.42 -34.15 16.11
CA TYR A 35 12.12 -34.71 17.42
C TYR A 35 12.70 -36.13 17.59
N ILE A 36 12.57 -36.99 16.58
CA ILE A 36 13.02 -38.40 16.67
C ILE A 36 14.53 -38.58 16.44
N SER A 37 15.20 -37.63 15.79
CA SER A 37 16.64 -37.72 15.48
C SER A 37 17.55 -37.47 16.69
N TRP A 38 16.97 -37.14 17.84
CA TRP A 38 17.70 -36.72 19.02
C TRP A 38 17.10 -37.38 20.27
N HIS A 39 17.96 -37.80 21.18
CA HIS A 39 17.55 -38.36 22.46
C HIS A 39 17.26 -37.25 23.47
N TRP A 40 16.08 -36.64 23.36
CA TRP A 40 15.64 -35.59 24.28
C TRP A 40 14.98 -36.16 25.53
N ASN A 41 15.11 -35.44 26.65
CA ASN A 41 14.09 -35.50 27.69
C ASN A 41 12.74 -35.03 27.08
N ARG A 42 11.63 -35.74 27.37
CA ARG A 42 10.31 -35.47 26.76
C ARG A 42 9.90 -34.00 26.79
N LEU A 43 10.10 -33.30 27.91
CA LEU A 43 9.72 -31.89 28.05
C LEU A 43 10.58 -30.98 27.16
N TRP A 44 11.90 -31.18 27.19
CA TRP A 44 12.85 -30.42 26.38
C TRP A 44 12.69 -30.68 24.88
N GLY A 45 12.42 -31.93 24.50
CA GLY A 45 12.16 -32.30 23.12
C GLY A 45 10.92 -31.61 22.57
N ILE A 46 9.85 -31.50 23.35
CA ILE A 46 8.63 -30.78 22.93
C ILE A 46 8.94 -29.29 22.73
N LEU A 47 9.59 -28.63 23.70
CA LEU A 47 9.91 -27.20 23.62
C LEU A 47 10.81 -26.87 22.42
N LEU A 48 11.88 -27.65 22.23
CA LEU A 48 12.80 -27.46 21.11
C LEU A 48 12.15 -27.78 19.76
N THR A 49 11.24 -28.74 19.71
CA THR A 49 10.49 -29.04 18.49
C THR A 49 9.54 -27.92 18.09
N VAL A 50 8.90 -27.25 19.07
CA VAL A 50 8.06 -26.07 18.80
C VAL A 50 8.91 -24.90 18.28
N LEU A 51 10.07 -24.64 18.91
CA LEU A 51 11.00 -23.61 18.44
C LEU A 51 11.53 -23.93 17.04
N PHE A 52 11.87 -25.19 16.78
CA PHE A 52 12.30 -25.66 15.47
C PHE A 52 11.18 -25.53 14.42
N ALA A 53 9.93 -25.89 14.78
CA ALA A 53 8.77 -25.73 13.91
C ALA A 53 8.55 -24.27 13.49
N TYR A 54 8.77 -23.32 14.42
CA TYR A 54 8.71 -21.90 14.13
C TYR A 54 9.79 -21.47 13.13
N CYS A 55 11.05 -21.87 13.36
CA CYS A 55 12.17 -21.56 12.46
C CYS A 55 11.99 -22.18 11.06
N VAL A 56 11.65 -23.46 11.00
CA VAL A 56 11.39 -24.18 9.75
C VAL A 56 10.16 -23.63 9.05
N GLY A 57 9.13 -23.20 9.78
CA GLY A 57 7.95 -22.58 9.20
C GLY A 57 8.26 -21.34 8.34
N GLY A 58 9.23 -20.52 8.77
CA GLY A 58 9.74 -19.41 7.96
C GLY A 58 10.43 -19.89 6.69
N VAL A 59 11.38 -20.82 6.83
CA VAL A 59 12.17 -21.37 5.71
C VAL A 59 11.29 -22.11 4.69
N THR A 60 10.38 -22.96 5.14
CA THR A 60 9.40 -23.66 4.29
C THR A 60 8.55 -22.68 3.49
N SER A 61 8.10 -21.59 4.11
CA SER A 61 7.30 -20.57 3.40
C SER A 61 8.12 -19.93 2.29
N LEU A 62 9.38 -19.59 2.57
CA LEU A 62 10.30 -19.01 1.59
C LEU A 62 10.57 -19.97 0.42
N ILE A 63 10.84 -21.24 0.70
CA ILE A 63 11.06 -22.27 -0.32
C ILE A 63 9.81 -22.43 -1.18
N LEU A 64 8.62 -22.52 -0.58
CA LEU A 64 7.37 -22.64 -1.33
C LEU A 64 7.10 -21.41 -2.19
N HIS A 65 7.36 -20.20 -1.68
CA HIS A 65 7.25 -18.98 -2.50
C HIS A 65 8.23 -18.99 -3.67
N TYR A 66 9.48 -19.43 -3.46
CA TYR A 66 10.47 -19.58 -4.52
C TYR A 66 10.04 -20.61 -5.57
N VAL A 67 9.54 -21.78 -5.15
CA VAL A 67 9.03 -22.81 -6.06
C VAL A 67 7.86 -22.26 -6.86
N ILE A 68 6.87 -21.64 -6.21
CA ILE A 68 5.75 -21.00 -6.91
C ILE A 68 6.27 -19.98 -7.93
N TYR A 69 7.25 -19.16 -7.57
CA TYR A 69 7.88 -18.22 -8.49
C TYR A 69 8.55 -18.93 -9.68
N ALA A 70 9.45 -19.89 -9.43
CA ALA A 70 10.20 -20.58 -10.47
C ALA A 70 9.30 -21.31 -11.47
N PHE A 71 8.23 -21.94 -10.99
CA PHE A 71 7.29 -22.72 -11.81
C PHE A 71 6.11 -21.90 -12.35
N SER A 72 5.87 -20.68 -11.85
CA SER A 72 4.85 -19.78 -12.42
C SER A 72 5.40 -18.86 -13.51
N SER A 73 6.70 -18.92 -13.79
CA SER A 73 7.40 -18.12 -14.82
C SER A 73 6.90 -16.67 -14.87
N PRO A 74 6.99 -15.92 -13.76
CA PRO A 74 6.46 -14.57 -13.72
C PRO A 74 7.19 -13.72 -14.77
N ARG A 75 6.40 -13.14 -15.66
CA ARG A 75 6.90 -12.25 -16.69
C ARG A 75 7.54 -11.03 -16.01
N VAL A 76 8.87 -10.95 -16.06
CA VAL A 76 9.60 -9.74 -15.63
C VAL A 76 9.50 -8.74 -16.77
N VAL A 77 8.61 -7.77 -16.64
CA VAL A 77 8.43 -6.72 -17.64
C VAL A 77 9.44 -5.61 -17.36
N PRO A 78 10.27 -5.19 -18.34
CA PRO A 78 11.13 -4.02 -18.17
C PRO A 78 10.25 -2.77 -17.97
N GLY A 79 10.76 -1.71 -17.33
CA GLY A 79 10.00 -0.47 -17.32
C GLY A 79 9.94 0.16 -18.72
N ASP A 80 8.97 1.05 -18.92
CA ASP A 80 8.79 1.77 -20.17
C ASP A 80 10.07 2.55 -20.54
N GLU A 81 10.65 2.23 -21.71
CA GLU A 81 11.90 2.84 -22.17
C GLU A 81 11.75 4.33 -22.49
N GLY A 82 10.57 4.77 -22.93
CA GLY A 82 10.31 6.18 -23.23
C GLY A 82 10.35 7.02 -21.96
N ILE A 83 9.75 6.51 -20.88
CA ILE A 83 9.80 7.15 -19.56
C ILE A 83 11.22 7.16 -19.01
N PHE A 84 11.97 6.06 -19.16
CA PHE A 84 13.35 5.99 -18.68
C PHE A 84 14.32 6.89 -19.45
N LYS A 85 14.27 6.89 -20.79
CA LYS A 85 15.17 7.70 -21.62
C LYS A 85 14.91 9.20 -21.45
N ASN A 86 13.65 9.58 -21.30
CA ASN A 86 13.28 10.98 -21.09
C ASN A 86 13.30 11.39 -19.61
N ASN A 87 13.49 10.43 -18.69
CA ASN A 87 13.41 10.61 -17.25
C ASN A 87 12.15 11.40 -16.81
N LYS A 88 11.03 11.20 -17.52
CA LYS A 88 9.82 12.01 -17.37
C LYS A 88 8.55 11.18 -17.55
N ILE A 89 7.62 11.33 -16.61
CA ILE A 89 6.25 10.81 -16.67
C ILE A 89 5.40 11.77 -17.54
N PRO A 90 4.53 11.27 -18.44
CA PRO A 90 3.62 12.10 -19.21
C PRO A 90 2.74 12.99 -18.32
N ASP A 91 2.58 14.26 -18.68
CA ASP A 91 1.95 15.29 -17.83
C ASP A 91 0.43 15.09 -17.65
N ASP A 92 -0.20 14.27 -18.50
CA ASP A 92 -1.61 13.86 -18.42
C ASP A 92 -1.86 12.74 -17.39
N VAL A 93 -0.80 12.05 -16.94
CA VAL A 93 -0.91 11.01 -15.91
C VAL A 93 -1.01 11.66 -14.52
N LEU A 94 -2.12 11.40 -13.84
CA LEU A 94 -2.32 11.79 -12.44
C LEU A 94 -1.59 10.80 -11.53
N VAL A 95 -0.70 11.33 -10.67
CA VAL A 95 0.05 10.59 -9.66
C VAL A 95 -0.32 11.11 -8.28
N VAL A 96 -0.70 10.23 -7.36
CA VAL A 96 -1.13 10.65 -6.02
C VAL A 96 -0.28 9.96 -4.96
N PHE A 97 0.42 10.76 -4.16
CA PHE A 97 1.19 10.32 -2.99
C PHE A 97 0.33 10.42 -1.74
N PHE A 98 -0.13 9.28 -1.24
CA PHE A 98 -0.85 9.15 0.02
C PHE A 98 0.09 8.99 1.21
N ARG A 99 -0.17 9.80 2.23
CA ARG A 99 0.52 9.81 3.52
C ARG A 99 -0.48 9.49 4.63
N PRO A 100 -0.81 8.20 4.87
CA PRO A 100 -1.74 7.81 5.92
C PRO A 100 -1.13 7.99 7.32
N ILE A 101 -1.88 8.64 8.20
CA ILE A 101 -1.44 8.87 9.58
C ILE A 101 -2.56 8.80 10.61
N PHE A 102 -2.18 8.35 11.80
CA PHE A 102 -2.93 8.48 13.04
C PHE A 102 -1.95 8.96 14.09
N ALA A 103 -1.73 10.27 14.15
CA ALA A 103 -0.69 10.88 14.95
C ALA A 103 -1.12 10.93 16.42
N LYS A 104 -0.17 10.67 17.32
CA LYS A 104 -0.37 10.85 18.76
C LYS A 104 0.16 12.18 19.26
N SER A 105 0.88 12.92 18.42
CA SER A 105 1.58 14.14 18.81
C SER A 105 1.98 14.99 17.60
N ASN A 106 2.21 16.28 17.83
CA ASN A 106 2.69 17.21 16.80
C ASN A 106 4.05 16.78 16.18
N PRO A 107 5.04 16.27 16.94
CA PRO A 107 6.30 15.79 16.36
C PRO A 107 6.14 14.63 15.36
N GLU A 108 5.20 13.72 15.62
CA GLU A 108 4.90 12.61 14.70
C GLU A 108 4.33 13.14 13.38
N MET A 109 3.39 14.08 13.47
CA MET A 109 2.84 14.75 12.29
C MET A 109 3.91 15.55 11.54
N GLU A 110 4.77 16.30 12.24
CA GLU A 110 5.83 17.08 11.59
C GLU A 110 6.83 16.17 10.86
N THR A 111 7.15 15.00 11.44
CA THR A 111 8.00 14.01 10.76
C THR A 111 7.41 13.56 9.43
N LEU A 112 6.09 13.35 9.38
CA LEU A 112 5.37 13.04 8.14
C LEU A 112 5.42 14.18 7.14
N LEU A 113 5.12 15.40 7.58
CA LEU A 113 5.05 16.56 6.71
C LEU A 113 6.42 16.91 6.11
N LEU A 114 7.50 16.80 6.90
CA LEU A 114 8.87 16.95 6.42
C LEU A 114 9.25 15.86 5.42
N SER A 115 8.81 14.62 5.64
CA SER A 115 9.07 13.51 4.70
C SER A 115 8.28 13.68 3.39
N MET A 116 7.05 14.18 3.46
CA MET A 116 6.25 14.55 2.29
C MET A 116 6.90 15.71 1.53
N GLU A 117 7.42 16.72 2.21
CA GLU A 117 8.13 17.84 1.58
C GLU A 117 9.40 17.38 0.85
N LYS A 118 10.12 16.38 1.41
CA LYS A 118 11.24 15.73 0.71
C LYS A 118 10.78 15.01 -0.55
N ASP A 119 9.63 14.32 -0.55
CA ASP A 119 9.09 13.71 -1.79
C ASP A 119 8.81 14.78 -2.85
N ILE A 120 8.15 15.88 -2.48
CA ILE A 120 7.85 16.99 -3.40
C ILE A 120 9.15 17.49 -4.04
N THR A 121 10.17 17.71 -3.21
CA THR A 121 11.47 18.23 -3.66
C THR A 121 12.22 17.25 -4.56
N ASN A 122 12.26 15.96 -4.17
CA ASN A 122 13.00 14.93 -4.89
C ASN A 122 12.35 14.55 -6.22
N ASN A 123 11.03 14.76 -6.38
CA ASN A 123 10.28 14.36 -7.56
C ASN A 123 9.79 15.53 -8.42
N LYS A 124 10.20 16.77 -8.12
CA LYS A 124 9.74 17.98 -8.81
C LYS A 124 9.94 17.96 -10.34
N ASP A 125 11.01 17.32 -10.81
CA ASP A 125 11.41 17.29 -12.22
C ASP A 125 10.97 16.00 -12.94
N VAL A 126 10.26 15.10 -12.24
CA VAL A 126 9.90 13.76 -12.75
C VAL A 126 8.71 13.82 -13.73
N GLY A 127 8.00 14.94 -13.83
CA GLY A 127 6.79 15.07 -14.67
C GLY A 127 5.57 14.36 -14.07
N GLY A 128 4.49 14.30 -14.85
CA GLY A 128 3.18 13.85 -14.36
C GLY A 128 2.52 14.88 -13.45
N ASP A 129 1.20 14.81 -13.33
CA ASP A 129 0.47 15.68 -12.42
C ASP A 129 0.49 15.08 -11.01
N GLN A 130 1.53 15.43 -10.25
CA GLN A 130 1.79 14.86 -8.92
C GLN A 130 1.05 15.61 -7.81
N LYS A 131 0.28 14.86 -7.01
CA LYS A 131 -0.53 15.35 -5.88
C LYS A 131 -0.07 14.68 -4.59
N TYR A 132 0.03 15.44 -3.51
CA TYR A 132 0.55 14.98 -2.22
C TYR A 132 -0.51 15.14 -1.15
N LEU A 133 -1.02 14.01 -0.64
CA LEU A 133 -2.20 13.93 0.22
C LEU A 133 -1.80 13.38 1.59
N VAL A 134 -2.00 14.19 2.62
CA VAL A 134 -2.07 13.69 3.99
C VAL A 134 -3.49 13.16 4.21
N ILE A 135 -3.60 11.87 4.52
CA ILE A 135 -4.89 11.25 4.85
C ILE A 135 -4.86 10.89 6.34
N ASP A 136 -5.66 11.62 7.11
CA ASP A 136 -5.56 11.68 8.57
C ASP A 136 -6.81 11.15 9.26
N ASN A 137 -6.62 10.42 10.36
CA ASN A 137 -7.68 9.95 11.25
C ASN A 137 -7.40 10.36 12.72
N THR A 138 -6.53 11.34 12.94
CA THR A 138 -6.08 11.80 14.26
C THR A 138 -7.20 12.49 15.04
N ARG A 139 -7.51 11.97 16.23
CA ARG A 139 -8.60 12.52 17.06
C ARG A 139 -8.22 13.75 17.89
N ASP A 140 -6.93 13.93 18.16
CA ASP A 140 -6.45 15.02 18.99
C ASP A 140 -6.59 16.36 18.26
N LEU A 141 -7.41 17.27 18.81
CA LEU A 141 -7.69 18.57 18.22
C LEU A 141 -6.44 19.45 18.11
N ASN A 142 -5.52 19.39 19.08
CA ASN A 142 -4.28 20.18 19.03
C ASN A 142 -3.40 19.72 17.88
N VAL A 143 -3.33 18.41 17.64
CA VAL A 143 -2.59 17.85 16.50
C VAL A 143 -3.26 18.23 15.19
N ARG A 144 -4.59 18.18 15.10
CA ARG A 144 -5.34 18.61 13.90
C ARG A 144 -5.14 20.09 13.58
N GLU A 145 -5.21 20.98 14.58
CA GLU A 145 -4.96 22.41 14.40
C GLU A 145 -3.53 22.70 13.94
N TYR A 146 -2.56 22.02 14.56
CA TYR A 146 -1.17 22.08 14.12
C TYR A 146 -1.02 21.63 12.66
N THR A 147 -1.66 20.51 12.30
CA THR A 147 -1.64 19.95 10.94
C THR A 147 -2.21 20.94 9.93
N ARG A 148 -3.38 21.52 10.21
CA ARG A 148 -4.01 22.55 9.36
C ARG A 148 -3.06 23.71 9.07
N LYS A 149 -2.42 24.25 10.12
CA LYS A 149 -1.45 25.34 9.98
C LYS A 149 -0.28 24.95 9.07
N ARG A 150 0.29 23.76 9.25
CA ARG A 150 1.41 23.28 8.43
C ARG A 150 1.02 22.98 6.99
N ILE A 151 -0.16 22.41 6.76
CA ILE A 151 -0.70 22.19 5.42
C ILE A 151 -0.87 23.51 4.68
N HIS A 152 -1.41 24.54 5.32
CA HIS A 152 -1.50 25.87 4.69
C HIS A 152 -0.14 26.44 4.31
N GLN A 153 0.87 26.32 5.18
CA GLN A 153 2.24 26.74 4.85
C GLN A 153 2.83 25.97 3.64
N LEU A 154 2.57 24.66 3.55
CA LEU A 154 2.98 23.86 2.40
C LEU A 154 2.20 24.24 1.12
N GLN A 155 0.91 24.56 1.24
CA GLN A 155 0.09 25.05 0.12
C GLN A 155 0.52 26.43 -0.36
N GLU A 156 0.93 27.33 0.53
CA GLU A 156 1.52 28.62 0.18
C GLU A 156 2.83 28.43 -0.59
N LYS A 157 3.64 27.43 -0.20
CA LYS A 157 4.94 27.15 -0.81
C LYS A 157 4.84 26.41 -2.15
N TYR A 158 3.94 25.43 -2.26
CA TYR A 158 3.90 24.49 -3.39
C TYR A 158 2.62 24.56 -4.23
N GLY A 159 1.57 25.23 -3.75
CA GLY A 159 0.28 25.33 -4.41
C GLY A 159 -0.82 24.49 -3.76
N ARG A 160 -2.04 25.04 -3.71
CA ARG A 160 -3.26 24.34 -3.24
C ARG A 160 -3.71 23.22 -4.17
N ASP A 161 -3.25 23.24 -5.41
CA ASP A 161 -3.45 22.22 -6.44
C ASP A 161 -2.47 21.05 -6.31
N LYS A 162 -1.45 21.13 -5.44
CA LYS A 162 -0.45 20.08 -5.20
C LYS A 162 -0.53 19.44 -3.82
N VAL A 163 -0.78 20.22 -2.78
CA VAL A 163 -0.78 19.74 -1.39
C VAL A 163 -2.19 19.69 -0.83
N PHE A 164 -2.55 18.53 -0.29
CA PHE A 164 -3.89 18.21 0.16
C PHE A 164 -3.89 17.60 1.56
N TYR A 165 -4.97 17.84 2.27
CA TYR A 165 -5.24 17.21 3.56
C TYR A 165 -6.69 16.74 3.57
N LEU A 166 -6.89 15.46 3.89
CA LEU A 166 -8.20 14.84 4.04
C LEU A 166 -8.25 14.25 5.44
N HIS A 167 -9.12 14.78 6.30
CA HIS A 167 -9.39 14.20 7.61
C HIS A 167 -10.67 13.37 7.55
N ARG A 168 -10.57 12.16 8.08
CA ARG A 168 -11.65 11.19 8.06
C ARG A 168 -12.62 11.42 9.22
N ASN A 169 -13.91 11.36 8.90
CA ASN A 169 -14.97 11.30 9.89
C ASN A 169 -14.88 9.98 10.69
N HIS A 170 -14.75 10.10 12.00
CA HIS A 170 -14.65 8.97 12.93
C HIS A 170 -15.90 8.06 12.93
N LYS A 171 -17.06 8.57 12.48
CA LYS A 171 -18.30 7.79 12.30
C LYS A 171 -18.27 6.86 11.07
N CYS A 172 -17.20 6.94 10.27
CA CYS A 172 -16.99 6.16 9.06
C CYS A 172 -15.71 5.30 9.14
N ASP A 173 -15.10 5.17 10.33
CA ASP A 173 -13.83 4.48 10.54
C ASP A 173 -13.92 2.96 10.27
N PHE A 174 -12.89 2.40 9.66
CA PHE A 174 -12.65 0.96 9.53
C PHE A 174 -11.18 0.71 9.20
N PHE A 175 -10.63 -0.43 9.63
CA PHE A 175 -9.29 -0.93 9.30
C PHE A 175 -8.11 0.09 9.34
N LYS A 176 -8.20 1.13 10.17
CA LYS A 176 -7.14 2.13 10.44
C LYS A 176 -6.50 2.65 9.14
N LYS A 177 -5.18 2.48 8.97
CA LYS A 177 -4.39 2.95 7.82
C LYS A 177 -4.90 2.43 6.46
N VAL A 178 -5.35 1.17 6.41
CA VAL A 178 -5.81 0.56 5.15
C VAL A 178 -7.17 1.11 4.76
N GLY A 179 -8.07 1.31 5.73
CA GLY A 179 -9.40 1.80 5.43
C GLY A 179 -9.42 3.26 5.00
N ILE A 180 -8.62 4.13 5.65
CA ILE A 180 -8.52 5.54 5.22
C ILE A 180 -7.87 5.67 3.83
N LEU A 181 -6.89 4.83 3.50
CA LEU A 181 -6.32 4.77 2.16
C LEU A 181 -7.36 4.33 1.13
N HIS A 182 -8.12 3.27 1.41
CA HIS A 182 -9.18 2.81 0.53
C HIS A 182 -10.20 3.92 0.28
N ASP A 183 -10.67 4.57 1.34
CA ASP A 183 -11.61 5.69 1.25
C ASP A 183 -11.07 6.84 0.39
N ALA A 184 -9.78 7.19 0.53
CA ALA A 184 -9.16 8.26 -0.25
C ALA A 184 -9.07 7.89 -1.73
N ILE A 185 -8.71 6.64 -2.04
CA ILE A 185 -8.69 6.13 -3.41
C ILE A 185 -10.10 6.16 -4.00
N MET A 186 -11.13 5.69 -3.26
CA MET A 186 -12.51 5.68 -3.76
C MET A 186 -13.06 7.09 -3.99
N LEU A 187 -12.69 8.08 -3.16
CA LEU A 187 -13.06 9.48 -3.42
C LEU A 187 -12.45 9.96 -4.76
N ILE A 188 -11.16 9.72 -4.97
CA ILE A 188 -10.43 10.28 -6.11
C ILE A 188 -10.72 9.52 -7.40
N TYR A 189 -10.95 8.22 -7.33
CA TYR A 189 -11.18 7.36 -8.50
C TYR A 189 -12.67 7.30 -8.87
N GLU A 190 -13.54 7.11 -7.88
CA GLU A 190 -14.97 6.85 -8.08
C GLU A 190 -15.89 8.01 -7.63
N GLY A 191 -15.36 9.03 -6.96
CA GLY A 191 -16.16 10.13 -6.42
C GLY A 191 -16.98 9.75 -5.19
N TRP A 192 -16.61 8.69 -4.47
CA TRP A 192 -17.37 8.23 -3.31
C TRP A 192 -17.16 9.16 -2.11
N THR A 193 -18.26 9.73 -1.62
CA THR A 193 -18.29 10.64 -0.46
C THR A 193 -18.92 10.00 0.77
N ARG A 194 -19.57 8.84 0.61
CA ARG A 194 -20.14 8.01 1.68
C ARG A 194 -19.67 6.55 1.58
N PRO A 195 -19.63 5.79 2.69
CA PRO A 195 -19.28 4.38 2.67
C PRO A 195 -20.21 3.55 1.77
N LYS A 196 -19.64 2.91 0.74
CA LYS A 196 -20.35 1.90 -0.07
C LYS A 196 -19.88 0.47 0.21
N THR A 197 -18.74 0.33 0.88
CA THR A 197 -18.11 -0.95 1.22
C THR A 197 -18.07 -1.17 2.72
N TYR A 198 -18.15 -2.44 3.12
CA TYR A 198 -18.10 -2.89 4.52
C TYR A 198 -19.25 -2.34 5.41
N THR A 199 -20.41 -2.05 4.81
CA THR A 199 -21.59 -1.46 5.48
C THR A 199 -22.63 -2.48 5.95
N SER A 200 -22.55 -3.73 5.49
CA SER A 200 -23.49 -4.79 5.91
C SER A 200 -23.19 -5.32 7.31
N GLU A 201 -24.23 -5.84 7.98
CA GLU A 201 -24.18 -6.34 9.36
C GLU A 201 -23.08 -7.38 9.61
N LYS A 202 -22.78 -8.24 8.63
CA LYS A 202 -21.68 -9.22 8.71
C LYS A 202 -20.31 -8.59 8.98
N TRP A 203 -20.14 -7.30 8.68
CA TRP A 203 -18.90 -6.54 8.92
C TRP A 203 -18.92 -5.74 10.21
N ALA A 204 -20.05 -5.65 10.91
CA ALA A 204 -20.21 -4.79 12.09
C ALA A 204 -19.16 -5.05 13.17
N GLN A 205 -18.79 -6.33 13.39
CA GLN A 205 -17.71 -6.68 14.31
C GLN A 205 -16.34 -6.20 13.83
N ALA A 206 -16.05 -6.33 12.52
CA ALA A 206 -14.77 -5.93 11.93
C ALA A 206 -14.60 -4.41 11.84
N THR A 207 -15.71 -3.69 11.69
CA THR A 207 -15.76 -2.22 11.64
C THR A 207 -16.09 -1.58 12.98
N ALA A 208 -16.26 -2.37 14.06
CA ALA A 208 -16.71 -1.91 15.37
C ALA A 208 -17.99 -1.05 15.32
N GLY A 209 -18.84 -1.26 14.31
CA GLY A 209 -20.06 -0.47 14.08
C GLY A 209 -19.82 0.96 13.58
N THR A 210 -18.59 1.38 13.31
CA THR A 210 -18.27 2.77 12.92
C THR A 210 -18.30 3.00 11.41
N ARG A 211 -18.97 2.16 10.61
CA ARG A 211 -19.01 2.28 9.14
C ARG A 211 -20.41 2.68 8.65
N ASN A 212 -20.87 3.88 9.03
CA ASN A 212 -22.22 4.35 8.73
C ASN A 212 -22.37 4.80 7.25
N PRO A 213 -23.24 4.18 6.42
CA PRO A 213 -23.43 4.56 5.02
C PRO A 213 -24.10 5.93 4.82
N GLU A 214 -24.74 6.49 5.85
CA GLU A 214 -25.46 7.77 5.76
C GLU A 214 -24.56 8.99 6.08
N GLU A 215 -23.42 8.75 6.72
CA GLU A 215 -22.49 9.81 7.13
C GLU A 215 -21.42 10.06 6.05
N PRO A 216 -20.97 11.31 5.86
CA PRO A 216 -19.85 11.61 4.97
C PRO A 216 -18.57 10.94 5.49
N ILE A 217 -17.74 10.43 4.58
CA ILE A 217 -16.45 9.80 4.91
C ILE A 217 -15.47 10.84 5.48
N TRP A 218 -15.51 12.07 4.98
CA TRP A 218 -14.57 13.15 5.30
C TRP A 218 -15.28 14.25 6.08
N ASP A 219 -14.65 14.74 7.14
CA ASP A 219 -15.14 15.88 7.94
C ASP A 219 -14.28 17.15 7.73
N GLU A 220 -13.14 17.05 7.06
CA GLU A 220 -12.31 18.19 6.68
C GLU A 220 -11.49 17.87 5.43
N ILE A 221 -11.48 18.80 4.46
CA ILE A 221 -10.65 18.73 3.25
C ILE A 221 -10.00 20.09 3.02
N LEU A 222 -8.69 20.10 2.81
CA LEU A 222 -7.92 21.27 2.37
C LEU A 222 -7.23 20.95 1.05
N GLY A 223 -7.25 21.92 0.13
CA GLY A 223 -6.68 21.79 -1.23
C GLY A 223 -7.71 22.11 -2.31
N ASP A 224 -7.28 22.16 -3.56
CA ASP A 224 -8.15 22.33 -4.72
C ASP A 224 -8.57 20.96 -5.28
N VAL A 225 -9.74 20.47 -4.84
CA VAL A 225 -10.26 19.16 -5.26
C VAL A 225 -10.47 19.03 -6.77
N LYS A 226 -10.61 20.15 -7.50
CA LYS A 226 -10.71 20.12 -8.97
C LYS A 226 -9.40 19.68 -9.61
N ALA A 227 -8.26 19.99 -8.98
CA ALA A 227 -6.95 19.51 -9.42
C ALA A 227 -6.80 17.98 -9.26
N LEU A 228 -7.58 17.34 -8.38
CA LEU A 228 -7.70 15.88 -8.28
C LEU A 228 -8.64 15.30 -9.36
N GLY A 229 -9.28 16.13 -10.18
CA GLY A 229 -10.25 15.71 -11.18
C GLY A 229 -11.68 15.57 -10.64
N ILE A 230 -11.97 16.10 -9.45
CA ILE A 230 -13.33 16.06 -8.87
C ILE A 230 -14.14 17.26 -9.39
N GLN A 231 -15.34 17.01 -9.93
CA GLN A 231 -16.22 18.04 -10.52
C GLN A 231 -17.11 18.78 -9.50
N GLY A 232 -17.06 18.41 -8.21
CA GLY A 232 -17.83 19.05 -7.13
C GLY A 232 -16.97 20.00 -6.28
N GLU A 233 -17.63 20.71 -5.36
CA GLU A 233 -16.94 21.54 -4.37
C GLU A 233 -16.61 20.74 -3.10
N VAL A 234 -15.70 21.27 -2.27
CA VAL A 234 -15.35 20.66 -0.97
C VAL A 234 -16.60 20.46 -0.11
N ASP A 235 -17.50 21.44 -0.06
CA ASP A 235 -18.72 21.37 0.73
C ASP A 235 -19.67 20.23 0.28
N ASP A 236 -19.69 19.89 -1.02
CA ASP A 236 -20.47 18.76 -1.51
C ASP A 236 -19.95 17.45 -0.92
N ILE A 237 -18.62 17.30 -0.88
CA ILE A 237 -17.95 16.11 -0.33
C ILE A 237 -18.19 16.00 1.18
N LEU A 238 -18.03 17.09 1.92
CA LEU A 238 -18.22 17.13 3.36
C LEU A 238 -19.67 16.90 3.79
N GLN A 239 -20.63 17.14 2.90
CA GLN A 239 -22.05 16.81 3.12
C GLN A 239 -22.45 15.43 2.61
N GLY A 240 -21.51 14.68 2.02
CA GLY A 240 -21.75 13.34 1.47
C GLY A 240 -22.58 13.36 0.18
N ARG A 241 -22.64 14.49 -0.54
CA ARG A 241 -23.26 14.53 -1.87
C ARG A 241 -22.35 13.81 -2.86
N GLU A 242 -22.92 13.05 -3.79
CA GLU A 242 -22.09 12.35 -4.79
C GLU A 242 -21.42 13.36 -5.72
N VAL A 243 -20.15 13.14 -6.00
CA VAL A 243 -19.36 13.97 -6.91
C VAL A 243 -18.89 13.14 -8.11
N LYS A 244 -18.75 13.78 -9.26
CA LYS A 244 -18.22 13.14 -10.47
C LYS A 244 -16.70 13.32 -10.54
N VAL A 245 -16.02 12.36 -11.18
CA VAL A 245 -14.57 12.40 -11.40
C VAL A 245 -14.29 12.40 -12.90
N THR A 246 -13.50 13.37 -13.39
CA THR A 246 -13.06 13.46 -14.80
C THR A 246 -11.80 12.66 -15.08
N ARG A 247 -10.94 12.54 -14.07
CA ARG A 247 -9.61 11.93 -14.21
C ARG A 247 -9.56 10.45 -13.87
N GLY A 248 -10.69 9.80 -13.55
CA GLY A 248 -10.73 8.42 -13.05
C GLY A 248 -9.75 7.50 -13.79
N GLU A 249 -9.92 7.34 -15.10
CA GLU A 249 -9.04 6.48 -15.93
C GLU A 249 -7.59 7.01 -16.09
N ASN A 250 -7.35 8.30 -15.87
CA ASN A 250 -6.03 8.93 -15.88
C ASN A 250 -5.29 8.82 -14.54
N PHE A 251 -5.98 8.47 -13.46
CA PHE A 251 -5.37 8.15 -12.18
C PHE A 251 -4.78 6.75 -12.21
N LYS A 252 -3.52 6.65 -12.67
CA LYS A 252 -2.86 5.36 -12.88
C LYS A 252 -1.95 4.95 -11.72
N ILE A 253 -1.37 5.92 -11.01
CA ILE A 253 -0.33 5.67 -10.00
C ILE A 253 -0.73 6.22 -8.63
N ALA A 254 -1.02 5.32 -7.69
CA ALA A 254 -1.17 5.66 -6.28
C ALA A 254 0.09 5.25 -5.50
N VAL A 255 0.84 6.22 -4.98
CA VAL A 255 2.01 5.98 -4.13
C VAL A 255 1.57 6.06 -2.68
N VAL A 256 1.98 5.13 -1.83
CA VAL A 256 1.69 5.13 -0.40
C VAL A 256 2.99 5.11 0.37
N CYS A 257 3.14 6.02 1.32
CA CYS A 257 4.32 6.13 2.16
C CYS A 257 3.94 6.29 3.63
N ASP A 258 4.55 5.50 4.50
CA ASP A 258 4.52 5.71 5.95
C ASP A 258 5.17 7.04 6.35
N ALA A 259 4.83 7.52 7.55
CA ALA A 259 5.19 8.85 8.06
C ALA A 259 6.69 9.19 7.98
N ASP A 260 7.57 8.26 8.32
CA ASP A 260 9.02 8.46 8.44
C ASP A 260 9.81 8.18 7.15
N ASN A 261 9.11 7.87 6.06
CA ASN A 261 9.69 7.41 4.82
C ASN A 261 9.57 8.46 3.71
N PHE A 262 10.55 8.57 2.81
CA PHE A 262 10.47 9.42 1.62
C PHE A 262 11.18 8.77 0.43
N TRP A 263 10.75 9.07 -0.79
CA TRP A 263 11.33 8.58 -2.04
C TRP A 263 12.60 9.35 -2.37
N PRO A 264 13.76 8.68 -2.46
CA PRO A 264 14.97 9.30 -2.96
C PRO A 264 14.80 9.74 -4.42
N GLN A 265 15.55 10.76 -4.80
CA GLN A 265 15.56 11.27 -6.17
C GLN A 265 15.88 10.14 -7.16
N GLY A 266 15.08 10.03 -8.22
CA GLY A 266 15.27 9.02 -9.27
C GLY A 266 14.73 7.62 -8.94
N GLU A 267 14.25 7.35 -7.72
CA GLU A 267 13.66 6.05 -7.38
C GLU A 267 12.21 5.93 -7.85
N PHE A 268 11.44 7.03 -7.74
CA PHE A 268 10.03 7.00 -8.14
C PHE A 268 9.86 6.76 -9.65
N ILE A 269 10.65 7.42 -10.50
CA ILE A 269 10.60 7.24 -11.97
C ILE A 269 10.85 5.79 -12.39
N LYS A 270 11.73 5.05 -11.68
CA LYS A 270 11.99 3.62 -11.95
C LYS A 270 10.78 2.73 -11.74
N ILE A 271 9.92 3.11 -10.79
CA ILE A 271 8.70 2.36 -10.49
C ILE A 271 7.55 2.85 -11.37
N ALA A 272 7.43 4.16 -11.57
CA ALA A 272 6.43 4.73 -12.46
C ALA A 272 6.57 4.18 -13.89
N SER A 273 7.80 4.04 -14.41
CA SER A 273 8.04 3.42 -15.72
C SER A 273 7.58 1.97 -15.78
N LYS A 274 7.68 1.21 -14.68
CA LYS A 274 7.13 -0.15 -14.60
C LYS A 274 5.61 -0.13 -14.56
N VAL A 275 5.01 0.71 -13.72
CA VAL A 275 3.53 0.81 -13.58
C VAL A 275 2.88 1.20 -14.90
N LEU A 276 3.49 2.14 -15.62
CA LEU A 276 2.95 2.68 -16.87
C LEU A 276 3.28 1.84 -18.11
N ASN A 277 4.11 0.80 -17.98
CA ASN A 277 4.37 -0.09 -19.11
C ASN A 277 3.09 -0.87 -19.47
N PRO A 278 2.58 -0.77 -20.72
CA PRO A 278 1.35 -1.46 -21.14
C PRO A 278 1.41 -2.99 -21.01
N HIS A 279 2.60 -3.58 -21.04
CA HIS A 279 2.80 -5.01 -20.84
C HIS A 279 2.74 -5.45 -19.37
N ASN A 280 2.60 -4.50 -18.45
CA ASN A 280 2.59 -4.71 -17.02
C ASN A 280 1.16 -4.64 -16.45
N ASP A 281 0.27 -5.39 -17.11
CA ASP A 281 -1.18 -5.47 -16.86
C ASP A 281 -1.55 -6.28 -15.60
N SER A 282 -0.61 -7.06 -15.06
CA SER A 282 -0.90 -8.07 -14.04
C SER A 282 -0.37 -7.72 -12.64
N PHE A 283 0.36 -6.62 -12.50
CA PHE A 283 1.06 -6.25 -11.26
C PHE A 283 0.45 -5.00 -10.63
N VAL A 284 -0.15 -5.23 -9.46
CA VAL A 284 -0.94 -4.21 -8.77
C VAL A 284 -0.11 -3.41 -7.78
N ILE A 285 0.89 -4.02 -7.12
CA ILE A 285 1.69 -3.36 -6.07
C ILE A 285 3.18 -3.49 -6.36
N TYR A 286 3.89 -2.37 -6.39
CA TYR A 286 5.35 -2.28 -6.47
C TYR A 286 5.86 -1.74 -5.14
N GLN A 287 6.69 -2.50 -4.44
CA GLN A 287 7.40 -2.02 -3.27
C GLN A 287 8.85 -1.79 -3.66
N PRO A 288 9.43 -0.61 -3.37
CA PRO A 288 10.87 -0.43 -3.52
C PRO A 288 11.55 -1.40 -2.55
N SER A 289 12.51 -2.18 -3.04
CA SER A 289 13.36 -2.97 -2.14
C SER A 289 14.05 -1.99 -1.18
N ILE A 290 13.91 -2.19 0.13
CA ILE A 290 14.69 -1.43 1.12
C ILE A 290 16.15 -1.82 0.89
N GLU A 291 16.89 -1.00 0.16
CA GLU A 291 18.31 -1.25 -0.11
C GLU A 291 19.08 -1.22 1.22
N ILE A 292 19.72 -2.34 1.53
CA ILE A 292 20.77 -2.36 2.54
C ILE A 292 21.99 -1.75 1.85
N ILE A 293 22.34 -0.52 2.23
CA ILE A 293 23.57 0.13 1.79
C ILE A 293 24.72 -0.73 2.32
N ASN A 294 25.42 -1.42 1.43
CA ASN A 294 26.57 -2.30 1.69
C ASN A 294 26.25 -3.76 2.14
N PRO A 295 25.59 -4.58 1.29
CA PRO A 295 25.17 -5.94 1.64
C PRO A 295 26.34 -6.92 1.86
N ARG A 296 27.58 -6.54 1.52
CA ARG A 296 28.79 -7.36 1.67
C ARG A 296 29.61 -7.02 2.91
N GLU A 297 29.17 -6.08 3.73
CA GLU A 297 29.91 -5.60 4.90
C GLU A 297 30.24 -6.74 5.88
N ASN A 298 29.30 -7.65 6.12
CA ASN A 298 29.59 -8.90 6.82
C ASN A 298 28.58 -10.01 6.46
N LYS A 299 28.89 -11.25 6.88
CA LYS A 299 28.06 -12.44 6.59
C LYS A 299 26.63 -12.33 7.12
N PHE A 300 26.41 -11.67 8.27
CA PHE A 300 25.09 -11.46 8.85
C PHE A 300 24.25 -10.45 8.04
N ILE A 301 24.86 -9.35 7.60
CA ILE A 301 24.26 -8.35 6.72
C ILE A 301 23.96 -8.97 5.35
N TYR A 302 24.87 -9.80 4.82
CA TYR A 302 24.67 -10.52 3.56
C TYR A 302 23.53 -11.55 3.64
N LEU A 303 23.43 -12.31 4.74
CA LEU A 303 22.31 -13.22 4.98
C LEU A 303 20.98 -12.47 5.14
N THR A 304 20.99 -11.31 5.82
CA THR A 304 19.81 -10.45 5.95
C THR A 304 19.40 -9.85 4.61
N TYR A 305 20.37 -9.47 3.77
CA TYR A 305 20.15 -9.03 2.39
C TYR A 305 19.54 -10.15 1.54
N LEU A 306 20.12 -11.36 1.56
CA LEU A 306 19.60 -12.52 0.83
C LEU A 306 18.18 -12.89 1.30
N ALA A 307 17.94 -12.92 2.61
CA ALA A 307 16.61 -13.14 3.16
C ALA A 307 15.61 -12.08 2.68
N ARG A 308 15.98 -10.79 2.71
CA ARG A 308 15.13 -9.69 2.20
C ARG A 308 14.88 -9.77 0.69
N ARG A 309 15.88 -10.17 -0.11
CA ARG A 309 15.72 -10.46 -1.55
C ARG A 309 14.74 -11.61 -1.78
N MET A 310 14.70 -12.60 -0.89
CA MET A 310 13.70 -13.66 -0.92
C MET A 310 12.30 -13.17 -0.47
N TYR A 311 12.23 -12.18 0.43
CA TYR A 311 10.99 -11.49 0.83
C TYR A 311 10.46 -10.50 -0.22
N GLU A 312 11.27 -10.01 -1.15
CA GLU A 312 10.84 -9.10 -2.24
C GLU A 312 9.67 -9.69 -3.06
N PHE A 313 9.61 -11.02 -3.15
CA PHE A 313 8.57 -11.75 -3.86
C PHE A 313 7.37 -12.12 -2.99
N GLU A 314 7.46 -11.99 -1.67
CA GLU A 314 6.37 -12.31 -0.75
C GLU A 314 5.14 -11.41 -0.97
N PRO A 315 5.26 -10.08 -1.14
CA PRO A 315 4.12 -9.24 -1.49
C PRO A 315 3.41 -9.65 -2.79
N ILE A 316 4.18 -10.02 -3.82
CA ILE A 316 3.65 -10.48 -5.12
C ILE A 316 2.94 -11.83 -4.97
N ALA A 317 3.53 -12.77 -4.22
CA ALA A 317 2.93 -14.07 -3.94
C ALA A 317 1.67 -13.93 -3.07
N ARG A 318 1.69 -13.08 -2.04
CA ARG A 318 0.55 -12.79 -1.18
C ARG A 318 -0.57 -12.10 -1.96
N TRP A 319 -0.24 -11.13 -2.83
CA TRP A 319 -1.21 -10.50 -3.72
C TRP A 319 -1.88 -11.54 -4.64
N ARG A 320 -1.10 -12.38 -5.33
CA ARG A 320 -1.64 -13.43 -6.21
C ARG A 320 -2.44 -14.49 -5.45
N LEU A 321 -2.09 -14.81 -4.21
CA LEU A 321 -2.76 -15.84 -3.42
C LEU A 321 -4.00 -15.34 -2.68
N PHE A 322 -3.99 -14.09 -2.22
CA PHE A 322 -4.97 -13.57 -1.26
C PHE A 322 -5.71 -12.31 -1.73
N GLY A 323 -5.38 -11.75 -2.90
CA GLY A 323 -5.95 -10.48 -3.38
C GLY A 323 -5.61 -9.28 -2.49
N PHE A 324 -4.63 -9.44 -1.60
CA PHE A 324 -4.16 -8.44 -0.66
C PHE A 324 -2.68 -8.70 -0.34
N SER A 325 -1.88 -7.64 -0.31
CA SER A 325 -0.54 -7.70 0.26
C SER A 325 -0.40 -6.63 1.33
N PRO A 326 -0.02 -6.98 2.57
CA PRO A 326 0.46 -5.97 3.49
C PRO A 326 1.70 -5.31 2.86
N PHE A 327 1.73 -3.98 2.88
CA PHE A 327 2.90 -3.20 2.52
C PHE A 327 3.57 -2.69 3.79
N TYR A 328 4.91 -2.64 3.76
CA TYR A 328 5.71 -2.11 4.85
C TYR A 328 6.47 -0.88 4.33
N GLY A 329 6.26 0.29 4.92
CA GLY A 329 6.99 1.51 4.58
C GLY A 329 6.46 2.21 3.32
N LYS A 330 6.67 1.62 2.14
CA LYS A 330 6.35 2.23 0.84
C LYS A 330 5.72 1.25 -0.14
N GLY A 331 4.77 1.70 -0.93
CA GLY A 331 4.18 0.93 -2.01
C GLY A 331 3.66 1.83 -3.13
N VAL A 332 3.57 1.30 -4.35
CA VAL A 332 2.98 1.96 -5.50
C VAL A 332 1.94 1.03 -6.10
N PHE A 333 0.72 1.54 -6.28
CA PHE A 333 -0.41 0.82 -6.79
C PHE A 333 -0.69 1.22 -8.25
N ASN A 334 -0.85 0.22 -9.12
CA ASN A 334 -1.45 0.41 -10.44
C ASN A 334 -2.97 0.39 -10.26
N LEU A 335 -3.60 1.56 -10.19
CA LEU A 335 -4.98 1.67 -9.73
C LEU A 335 -6.02 1.01 -10.63
N PRO A 336 -5.95 1.12 -11.96
CA PRO A 336 -6.84 0.36 -12.86
C PRO A 336 -6.80 -1.16 -12.66
N GLN A 337 -5.77 -1.69 -11.98
CA GLN A 337 -5.65 -3.11 -11.64
C GLN A 337 -5.98 -3.40 -10.16
N TYR A 338 -6.15 -2.36 -9.35
CA TYR A 338 -6.43 -2.43 -7.91
C TYR A 338 -7.91 -2.25 -7.58
N VAL A 339 -8.57 -1.30 -8.24
CA VAL A 339 -10.00 -1.01 -8.14
C VAL A 339 -10.76 -1.94 -9.08
#